data_AF-A0A7Z9HWF5-F1
#
_entry.id   AF-A0A7Z9HWF5-F1
#
_cell.length_a   1.000
_cell.length_b   1.000
_cell.length_c   1.000
_cell.angle_alpha   90.00
_cell.angle_beta   90.00
_cell.angle_gamma   90.00
#
_symmetry.space_group_name_H-M   'P 1'
#
loop_
_entity.id
_entity.type
_entity.pdbx_description
1 polymer ?
#
loop_
_entity_poly.entity_id
_entity_poly.type
_entity_poly.pdbx_seq_one_letter_code
_entity_poly.pdbx_strand_id
1 'polypeptide(L)'
;MMYFRFFAFMVALAYVNFQYAYSDDPPDLQSQISSLQQRLNAIQLGYSRIAETLESEEDQNDFFLQAVLPIFESRCFECHTETKQKGELRLDTLELMLEGGETEPAVVPGSPDESLFIRAIRHTEELKMPEKQKLPQGEIDILTAWVAIGTPWPKTQTPSPAPQPAAVPTAVIKAKEVPKITLALEKGTPISFTRDIRPILSDNCSACHGPDDKKRKAKLRFDVEAAAFADLPSGRRAIVPGDLENSQIFQRIAAHNADDVMPPSDFRKSLTQEQIELIGRWILQGAEWESHWAFTPPERPAPPVVQTVDKVDYDIDRFVLSKIEEQGLIPNEPADRRTLIRRLTLDLTGLPPTPQEISAFVEDTHIDAYEQVVDRLLASPRYGEHMTRTWLDAARYADTNGYHIDNERNMWRWRDWVIDAFNSNKPFDEFTIEQLAGDLLDNPTEDQRIATGFNRNHMVNFEGGAIPEEYRIQYVSDRLDTTATVWLGLTLACAKCHEHKYDPISQKEYYEMFAFFNTVDESGLDGNTPSGNAKPLIKAPYESHRVNLRQSRRN
;
A
#
# COMPACT_ATOMS: atom_id res chain seq x y z
N MET A 1 10.75 33.07 16.90
CA MET A 1 11.66 32.63 15.81
C MET A 1 13.15 33.00 16.02
N MET A 2 13.50 34.09 16.71
CA MET A 2 14.91 34.49 16.88
C MET A 2 15.68 33.71 17.97
N TYR A 3 15.00 33.30 19.06
CA TYR A 3 15.62 32.47 20.12
C TYR A 3 15.89 31.02 19.71
N PHE A 4 15.08 30.46 18.80
CA PHE A 4 15.25 29.08 18.31
C PHE A 4 16.45 28.93 17.37
N ARG A 5 16.76 29.98 16.59
CA ARG A 5 17.95 30.02 15.73
C ARG A 5 19.25 30.21 16.52
N PHE A 6 19.21 30.94 17.63
CA PHE A 6 20.39 31.13 18.50
C PHE A 6 20.69 29.88 19.34
N PHE A 7 19.65 29.16 19.79
CA PHE A 7 19.80 27.90 20.52
C PHE A 7 20.31 26.77 19.61
N ALA A 8 19.81 26.66 18.38
CA ALA A 8 20.32 25.71 17.39
C ALA A 8 21.78 25.98 16.99
N PHE A 9 22.20 27.26 16.94
CA PHE A 9 23.57 27.65 16.65
C PHE A 9 24.54 27.35 17.81
N MET A 10 24.10 27.55 19.06
CA MET A 10 24.88 27.20 20.26
C MET A 10 25.03 25.68 20.45
N VAL A 11 23.98 24.91 20.16
CA VAL A 11 24.01 23.43 20.21
C VAL A 11 24.91 22.87 19.10
N ALA A 12 24.89 23.46 17.91
CA ALA A 12 25.83 23.11 16.83
C ALA A 12 27.28 23.46 17.18
N LEU A 13 27.55 24.62 17.81
CA LEU A 13 28.89 24.97 18.28
C LEU A 13 29.39 24.07 19.41
N ALA A 14 28.51 23.64 20.32
CA ALA A 14 28.85 22.70 21.39
C ALA A 14 29.12 21.29 20.85
N TYR A 15 28.37 20.85 19.83
CA TYR A 15 28.55 19.55 19.17
C TYR A 15 29.83 19.49 18.34
N VAL A 16 30.18 20.61 17.67
CA VAL A 16 31.44 20.76 16.95
C VAL A 16 32.62 20.77 17.95
N ASN A 17 32.58 21.60 19.00
CA ASN A 17 33.67 21.63 19.99
C ASN A 17 33.86 20.31 20.76
N PHE A 18 32.81 19.49 20.91
CA PHE A 18 32.90 18.18 21.57
C PHE A 18 33.53 17.10 20.67
N GLN A 19 33.37 17.19 19.34
CA GLN A 19 34.03 16.27 18.39
C GLN A 19 35.51 16.63 18.13
N TYR A 20 35.94 17.86 18.40
CA TYR A 20 37.31 18.34 18.13
C TYR A 20 38.31 18.15 19.28
N ALA A 21 37.93 17.52 20.39
CA ALA A 21 38.84 17.32 21.52
C ALA A 21 39.79 16.10 21.38
N TYR A 22 39.68 15.28 20.33
CA TYR A 22 40.44 14.02 20.20
C TYR A 22 40.72 13.58 18.74
N SER A 23 41.24 14.45 17.86
CA SER A 23 41.91 13.96 16.65
C SER A 23 42.94 14.96 16.11
N ASP A 24 44.18 14.47 15.90
CA ASP A 24 45.39 15.25 15.61
C ASP A 24 45.64 15.60 14.12
N ASP A 25 44.65 15.54 13.22
CA ASP A 25 44.85 15.91 11.81
C ASP A 25 43.65 16.66 11.20
N PRO A 26 43.81 17.88 10.63
CA PRO A 26 42.72 18.57 9.96
C PRO A 26 42.52 18.02 8.53
N PRO A 27 41.29 17.67 8.11
CA PRO A 27 41.05 17.28 6.72
C PRO A 27 41.06 18.50 5.80
N ASP A 28 41.66 18.29 4.63
CA ASP A 28 41.86 19.25 3.55
C ASP A 28 40.56 19.95 3.10
N LEU A 29 40.45 21.25 3.41
CA LEU A 29 39.34 22.12 3.01
C LEU A 29 39.20 22.19 1.48
N GLN A 30 40.29 21.94 0.74
CA GLN A 30 40.35 22.00 -0.71
C GLN A 30 39.65 20.79 -1.36
N SER A 31 39.75 19.62 -0.75
CA SER A 31 38.97 18.42 -1.10
C SER A 31 37.45 18.63 -0.93
N GLN A 32 37.03 19.29 0.15
CA GLN A 32 35.60 19.52 0.40
C GLN A 32 35.01 20.59 -0.53
N ILE A 33 35.75 21.66 -0.82
CA ILE A 33 35.39 22.67 -1.82
C ILE A 33 35.31 22.07 -3.23
N SER A 34 36.23 21.15 -3.56
CA SER A 34 36.22 20.41 -4.83
C SER A 34 35.00 19.49 -4.95
N SER A 35 34.57 18.86 -3.85
CA SER A 35 33.36 18.00 -3.82
C SER A 35 32.06 18.81 -3.94
N LEU A 36 32.03 20.04 -3.41
CA LEU A 36 30.90 20.96 -3.53
C LEU A 36 30.84 21.62 -4.91
N GLN A 37 31.99 21.96 -5.51
CA GLN A 37 32.08 22.36 -6.92
C GLN A 37 31.73 21.21 -7.87
N GLN A 38 32.09 19.96 -7.55
CA GLN A 38 31.62 18.77 -8.29
C GLN A 38 30.11 18.56 -8.16
N ARG A 39 29.51 18.81 -6.98
CA ARG A 39 28.05 18.70 -6.78
C ARG A 39 27.27 19.85 -7.41
N LEU A 40 27.80 21.08 -7.42
CA LEU A 40 27.25 22.20 -8.17
C LEU A 40 27.36 21.97 -9.69
N ASN A 41 28.52 21.48 -10.16
CA ASN A 41 28.67 21.07 -11.54
C ASN A 41 27.75 19.88 -11.89
N ALA A 42 27.47 18.95 -10.97
CA ALA A 42 26.55 17.84 -11.21
C ALA A 42 25.07 18.27 -11.30
N ILE A 43 24.67 19.34 -10.59
CA ILE A 43 23.34 19.94 -10.73
C ILE A 43 23.24 20.68 -12.08
N GLN A 44 24.31 21.37 -12.49
CA GLN A 44 24.38 22.04 -13.80
C GLN A 44 24.48 21.04 -14.96
N LEU A 45 25.14 19.89 -14.76
CA LEU A 45 25.19 18.75 -15.69
C LEU A 45 23.89 17.92 -15.72
N GLY A 46 23.04 18.00 -14.70
CA GLY A 46 21.71 17.37 -14.73
C GLY A 46 20.79 18.00 -15.77
N TYR A 47 20.89 19.32 -15.93
CA TYR A 47 20.19 20.06 -16.99
C TYR A 47 20.76 19.77 -18.39
N SER A 48 22.08 19.66 -18.52
CA SER A 48 22.71 19.30 -19.79
C SER A 48 22.46 17.84 -20.19
N ARG A 49 22.33 16.91 -19.24
CA ARG A 49 22.09 15.49 -19.56
C ARG A 49 20.70 15.19 -20.08
N ILE A 50 19.65 15.89 -19.65
CA ILE A 50 18.30 15.73 -20.24
C ILE A 50 18.29 16.27 -21.68
N ALA A 51 18.96 17.39 -21.93
CA ALA A 51 19.10 17.93 -23.29
C ALA A 51 20.01 17.08 -24.19
N GLU A 52 21.06 16.44 -23.64
CA GLU A 52 21.96 15.52 -24.38
C GLU A 52 21.37 14.12 -24.61
N THR A 53 20.33 13.69 -23.88
CA THR A 53 19.73 12.35 -24.03
C THR A 53 18.46 12.30 -24.87
N LEU A 54 17.87 13.45 -25.20
CA LEU A 54 16.69 13.57 -26.06
C LEU A 54 17.12 13.99 -27.47
N GLU A 55 17.89 13.13 -28.15
CA GLU A 55 18.44 13.42 -29.48
C GLU A 55 17.36 13.36 -30.59
N SER A 56 16.27 12.62 -30.38
CA SER A 56 15.20 12.45 -31.37
C SER A 56 13.94 13.26 -31.03
N GLU A 57 13.21 13.67 -32.07
CA GLU A 57 11.90 14.32 -31.95
C GLU A 57 10.87 13.42 -31.22
N GLU A 58 11.03 12.09 -31.33
CA GLU A 58 10.18 11.10 -30.66
C GLU A 58 10.41 11.12 -29.14
N ASP A 59 11.66 11.10 -28.69
CA ASP A 59 11.99 11.15 -27.26
C ASP A 59 11.53 12.47 -26.62
N GLN A 60 11.65 13.58 -27.36
CA GLN A 60 11.20 14.90 -26.91
C GLN A 60 9.67 14.99 -26.78
N ASN A 61 8.95 14.36 -27.71
CA ASN A 61 7.49 14.24 -27.66
C ASN A 61 7.04 13.34 -26.51
N ASP A 62 7.71 12.21 -26.28
CA ASP A 62 7.43 11.32 -25.15
C ASP A 62 7.68 12.00 -23.80
N PHE A 63 8.76 12.78 -23.69
CA PHE A 63 9.01 13.60 -22.51
C PHE A 63 7.86 14.59 -22.25
N PHE A 64 7.36 15.26 -23.28
CA PHE A 64 6.20 16.14 -23.14
C PHE A 64 4.96 15.37 -22.65
N LEU A 65 4.62 14.26 -23.32
CA LEU A 65 3.40 13.49 -23.02
C LEU A 65 3.40 12.85 -21.62
N GLN A 66 4.56 12.36 -21.17
CA GLN A 66 4.65 11.61 -19.91
C GLN A 66 4.97 12.48 -18.70
N ALA A 67 5.73 13.56 -18.88
CA ALA A 67 6.22 14.37 -17.76
C ALA A 67 5.61 15.78 -17.70
N VAL A 68 5.30 16.40 -18.84
CA VAL A 68 4.89 17.81 -18.91
C VAL A 68 3.38 17.95 -18.98
N LEU A 69 2.72 17.22 -19.88
CA LEU A 69 1.27 17.27 -20.10
C LEU A 69 0.46 16.97 -18.81
N PRO A 70 0.79 15.96 -17.98
CA PRO A 70 0.06 15.72 -16.74
C PRO A 70 0.13 16.89 -15.74
N ILE A 71 1.20 17.68 -15.77
CA ILE A 71 1.33 18.88 -14.93
C ILE A 71 0.40 19.96 -15.47
N PHE A 72 0.37 20.19 -16.78
CA PHE A 72 -0.54 21.15 -17.39
C PHE A 72 -2.02 20.81 -17.14
N GLU A 73 -2.40 19.54 -17.32
CA GLU A 73 -3.77 19.05 -17.06
C GLU A 73 -4.18 19.24 -15.59
N SER A 74 -3.28 18.94 -14.65
CA SER A 74 -3.59 18.96 -13.22
C SER A 74 -3.41 20.34 -12.56
N ARG A 75 -2.60 21.24 -13.12
CA ARG A 75 -2.25 22.54 -12.50
C ARG A 75 -2.74 23.76 -13.28
N CYS A 76 -2.85 23.66 -14.60
CA CYS A 76 -2.96 24.84 -15.47
C CYS A 76 -4.29 24.90 -16.24
N PHE A 77 -4.78 23.76 -16.74
CA PHE A 77 -5.92 23.74 -17.67
C PHE A 77 -7.26 24.15 -17.05
N GLU A 78 -7.42 24.01 -15.74
CA GLU A 78 -8.61 24.46 -15.02
C GLU A 78 -8.85 25.99 -15.13
N CYS A 79 -7.82 26.77 -15.46
CA CYS A 79 -7.88 28.23 -15.49
C CYS A 79 -7.32 28.90 -16.75
N HIS A 80 -6.61 28.17 -17.60
CA HIS A 80 -5.93 28.70 -18.80
C HIS A 80 -6.24 27.86 -20.05
N THR A 81 -7.52 27.59 -20.31
CA THR A 81 -8.04 26.88 -21.50
C THR A 81 -9.06 27.73 -22.24
N GLU A 82 -9.62 27.25 -23.35
CA GLU A 82 -10.65 27.97 -24.11
C GLU A 82 -11.83 28.40 -23.24
N THR A 83 -12.24 27.52 -22.33
CA THR A 83 -13.41 27.73 -21.45
C THR A 83 -13.16 28.75 -20.35
N LYS A 84 -11.90 29.00 -19.98
CA LYS A 84 -11.53 29.89 -18.87
C LYS A 84 -10.12 30.41 -19.08
N GLN A 85 -10.00 31.74 -19.21
CA GLN A 85 -8.78 32.43 -19.62
C GLN A 85 -8.39 33.48 -18.57
N LYS A 86 -7.88 33.04 -17.43
CA LYS A 86 -7.38 33.99 -16.43
C LYS A 86 -6.15 34.73 -16.96
N GLY A 87 -6.17 36.06 -16.89
CA GLY A 87 -5.10 36.92 -17.44
C GLY A 87 -4.97 36.85 -18.97
N GLU A 88 -6.08 36.53 -19.65
CA GLU A 88 -6.16 36.32 -21.11
C GLU A 88 -5.19 35.25 -21.65
N LEU A 89 -4.62 34.43 -20.77
CA LEU A 89 -3.62 33.43 -21.10
C LEU A 89 -4.25 32.05 -21.38
N ARG A 90 -3.82 31.44 -22.48
CA ARG A 90 -4.14 30.07 -22.90
C ARG A 90 -2.88 29.22 -22.86
N LEU A 91 -2.97 28.06 -22.20
CA LEU A 91 -1.89 27.09 -22.03
C LEU A 91 -2.21 25.72 -22.65
N ASP A 92 -3.31 25.59 -23.39
CA ASP A 92 -3.74 24.34 -24.02
C ASP A 92 -3.27 24.18 -25.47
N THR A 93 -2.60 25.18 -26.04
CA THR A 93 -1.85 25.07 -27.30
C THR A 93 -0.53 25.81 -27.20
N LEU A 94 0.52 25.28 -27.83
CA LEU A 94 1.84 25.92 -27.83
C LEU A 94 1.79 27.29 -28.52
N GLU A 95 1.06 27.42 -29.62
CA GLU A 95 0.95 28.68 -30.37
C GLU A 95 0.46 29.83 -29.48
N LEU A 96 -0.55 29.58 -28.65
CA LEU A 96 -1.10 30.60 -27.75
C LEU A 96 -0.18 30.90 -26.55
N MET A 97 0.63 29.93 -26.11
CA MET A 97 1.67 30.19 -25.10
C MET A 97 2.78 31.11 -25.64
N LEU A 98 3.11 30.97 -26.92
CA LEU A 98 4.11 31.81 -27.59
C LEU A 98 3.59 33.22 -27.83
N GLU A 99 2.29 33.39 -28.06
CA GLU A 99 1.62 34.70 -28.13
C GLU A 99 1.55 35.37 -26.75
N GLY A 100 1.31 34.59 -25.69
CA GLY A 100 1.17 35.08 -24.32
C GLY A 100 -0.24 35.60 -24.00
N GLY A 101 -0.39 36.17 -22.81
CA GLY A 101 -1.64 36.81 -22.35
C GLY A 101 -1.56 38.34 -22.49
N GLU A 102 -1.99 39.06 -21.46
CA GLU A 102 -2.04 40.53 -21.45
C GLU A 102 -0.67 41.26 -21.55
N THR A 103 0.45 40.57 -21.32
CA THR A 103 1.76 41.22 -21.07
C THR A 103 2.84 40.92 -22.10
N GLU A 104 3.35 39.70 -22.13
CA GLU A 104 4.49 39.24 -22.93
C GLU A 104 4.34 37.74 -23.19
N PRO A 105 5.10 37.14 -24.14
CA PRO A 105 5.07 35.69 -24.39
C PRO A 105 5.15 34.90 -23.09
N ALA A 106 4.22 33.97 -22.89
CA ALA A 106 4.23 33.16 -21.68
C ALA A 106 5.46 32.23 -21.69
N VAL A 107 5.82 31.73 -22.87
CA VAL A 107 6.95 30.81 -23.07
C VAL A 107 7.88 31.35 -24.15
N VAL A 108 9.18 31.33 -23.86
CA VAL A 108 10.27 31.61 -24.80
C VAL A 108 11.08 30.31 -24.96
N PRO A 109 10.92 29.57 -26.06
CA PRO A 109 11.60 28.29 -26.27
C PRO A 109 13.12 28.44 -26.15
N GLY A 110 13.76 27.56 -25.38
CA GLY A 110 15.20 27.58 -25.13
C GLY A 110 15.65 28.55 -24.02
N SER A 111 14.79 29.46 -23.56
CA SER A 111 15.12 30.48 -22.57
C SER A 111 14.17 30.45 -21.36
N PRO A 112 14.36 29.50 -20.40
CA PRO A 112 13.50 29.42 -19.22
C PRO A 112 13.47 30.70 -18.38
N ASP A 113 14.60 31.40 -18.26
CA ASP A 113 14.68 32.62 -17.45
C ASP A 113 14.01 33.83 -18.11
N GLU A 114 13.84 33.81 -19.44
CA GLU A 114 13.10 34.84 -20.20
C GLU A 114 11.60 34.53 -20.25
N SER A 115 11.21 33.26 -20.05
CA SER A 115 9.82 32.81 -20.07
C SER A 115 9.04 33.29 -18.85
N LEU A 116 8.01 34.14 -19.06
CA LEU A 116 7.15 34.64 -17.98
C LEU A 116 6.49 33.51 -17.20
N PHE A 117 6.09 32.43 -17.88
CA PHE A 117 5.53 31.22 -17.29
C PHE A 117 6.43 30.64 -16.20
N ILE A 118 7.73 30.48 -16.48
CA ILE A 118 8.71 29.92 -15.54
C ILE A 118 8.93 30.86 -14.36
N ARG A 119 9.04 32.17 -14.60
CA ARG A 119 9.18 33.16 -13.52
C ARG A 119 7.94 33.19 -12.62
N ALA A 120 6.75 33.08 -13.20
CA ALA A 120 5.48 33.06 -12.47
C ALA A 120 5.35 31.81 -11.59
N ILE A 121 5.72 30.62 -12.06
CA ILE A 121 5.65 29.37 -11.26
C ILE A 121 6.78 29.24 -10.23
N ARG A 122 7.93 29.89 -10.47
CA ARG A 122 9.01 30.00 -9.47
C ARG A 122 8.66 30.96 -8.33
N HIS A 123 7.64 31.80 -8.52
CA HIS A 123 7.26 32.89 -7.61
C HIS A 123 8.44 33.87 -7.37
N THR A 124 9.22 34.16 -8.42
CA THR A 124 10.39 35.04 -8.33
C THR A 124 10.04 36.52 -8.51
N GLU A 125 8.83 36.82 -9.00
CA GLU A 125 8.36 38.18 -9.29
C GLU A 125 7.00 38.47 -8.65
N GLU A 126 6.41 39.63 -8.97
CA GLU A 126 5.09 40.03 -8.45
C GLU A 126 3.97 39.13 -8.97
N LEU A 127 4.03 38.75 -10.25
CA LEU A 127 3.12 37.75 -10.82
C LEU A 127 3.50 36.36 -10.30
N LYS A 128 2.58 35.72 -9.57
CA LYS A 128 2.78 34.41 -8.96
C LYS A 128 1.65 33.48 -9.34
N MET A 129 1.99 32.35 -9.93
CA MET A 129 1.01 31.36 -10.37
C MET A 129 1.44 29.96 -9.92
N PRO A 130 0.54 29.15 -9.35
CA PRO A 130 -0.80 29.47 -8.87
C PRO A 130 -0.78 30.40 -7.64
N GLU A 131 -1.67 31.39 -7.61
CA GLU A 131 -1.75 32.41 -6.55
C GLU A 131 -1.84 31.83 -5.13
N LYS A 132 -2.54 30.69 -4.97
CA LYS A 132 -2.82 30.08 -3.66
C LYS A 132 -1.68 29.21 -3.14
N GLN A 133 -0.94 28.54 -4.03
CA GLN A 133 0.07 27.57 -3.64
C GLN A 133 1.10 27.38 -4.76
N LYS A 134 2.39 27.60 -4.42
CA LYS A 134 3.53 27.35 -5.31
C LYS A 134 3.63 25.85 -5.65
N LEU A 135 4.00 25.55 -6.90
CA LEU A 135 4.26 24.18 -7.33
C LEU A 135 5.41 23.53 -6.53
N PRO A 136 5.39 22.20 -6.34
CA PRO A 136 6.55 21.46 -5.86
C PRO A 136 7.78 21.72 -6.74
N GLN A 137 8.97 21.75 -6.13
CA GLN A 137 10.20 22.07 -6.86
C GLN A 137 10.47 21.12 -8.04
N GLY A 138 10.19 19.82 -7.88
CA GLY A 138 10.34 18.85 -8.97
C GLY A 138 9.43 19.12 -10.18
N GLU A 139 8.21 19.62 -9.98
CA GLU A 139 7.32 20.00 -11.10
C GLU A 139 7.85 21.25 -11.81
N ILE A 140 8.41 22.22 -11.05
CA ILE A 140 9.05 23.42 -11.60
C ILE A 140 10.30 23.04 -12.42
N ASP A 141 11.08 22.06 -11.94
CA ASP A 141 12.29 21.61 -12.61
C ASP A 141 11.96 20.92 -13.95
N ILE A 142 10.91 20.09 -14.00
CA ILE A 142 10.42 19.45 -15.22
C ILE A 142 9.96 20.50 -16.24
N LEU A 143 9.12 21.46 -15.82
CA LEU A 143 8.63 22.53 -16.69
C LEU A 143 9.78 23.45 -17.17
N THR A 144 10.77 23.71 -16.30
CA THR A 144 11.99 24.44 -16.67
C THR A 144 12.77 23.67 -17.75
N ALA A 145 12.95 22.36 -17.57
CA ALA A 145 13.65 21.52 -18.54
C ALA A 145 12.92 21.49 -19.89
N TRP A 146 11.60 21.38 -19.90
CA TRP A 146 10.79 21.43 -21.11
C TRP A 146 10.97 22.74 -21.90
N VAL A 147 11.00 23.89 -21.21
CA VAL A 147 11.32 25.16 -21.87
C VAL A 147 12.75 25.17 -22.39
N ALA A 148 13.72 24.65 -21.62
CA ALA A 148 15.13 24.62 -22.00
C ALA A 148 15.40 23.81 -23.28
N ILE A 149 14.66 22.70 -23.50
CA ILE A 149 14.81 21.85 -24.69
C ILE A 149 14.03 22.37 -25.92
N GLY A 150 13.47 23.58 -25.86
CA GLY A 150 12.78 24.19 -27.01
C GLY A 150 11.30 23.90 -27.11
N THR A 151 10.66 23.51 -25.99
CA THR A 151 9.21 23.25 -25.88
C THR A 151 8.64 22.34 -26.96
N PRO A 152 9.09 21.07 -27.03
CA PRO A 152 8.48 20.09 -27.91
C PRO A 152 6.98 19.97 -27.60
N TRP A 153 6.18 19.96 -28.65
CA TRP A 153 4.73 19.83 -28.61
C TRP A 153 4.27 18.97 -29.80
N PRO A 154 3.76 17.74 -29.56
CA PRO A 154 3.34 16.85 -30.63
C PRO A 154 2.21 17.46 -31.47
N LYS A 155 2.41 17.61 -32.78
CA LYS A 155 1.45 18.23 -33.72
C LYS A 155 0.11 17.48 -33.82
N THR A 156 0.03 16.24 -33.34
CA THR A 156 -1.20 15.45 -33.25
C THR A 156 -2.09 15.81 -32.06
N GLN A 157 -1.69 16.75 -31.20
CA GLN A 157 -2.50 17.30 -30.12
C GLN A 157 -2.73 18.80 -30.26
N THR A 158 -3.33 19.21 -31.38
CA THR A 158 -4.34 20.27 -31.28
C THR A 158 -5.57 19.60 -30.68
N PRO A 159 -6.19 20.10 -29.60
CA PRO A 159 -7.51 19.62 -29.23
C PRO A 159 -8.43 19.92 -30.42
N SER A 160 -8.79 18.89 -31.18
CA SER A 160 -9.86 19.02 -32.16
C SER A 160 -11.12 19.40 -31.38
N PRO A 161 -11.84 20.48 -31.74
CA PRO A 161 -13.18 20.65 -31.23
C PRO A 161 -13.96 19.40 -31.60
N ALA A 162 -14.72 18.87 -30.63
CA ALA A 162 -15.64 17.77 -30.86
C ALA A 162 -16.50 18.07 -32.11
N PRO A 163 -16.88 17.04 -32.90
CA PRO A 163 -17.72 17.26 -34.08
C PRO A 163 -18.97 18.04 -33.65
N GLN A 164 -19.16 19.22 -34.24
CA GLN A 164 -20.35 20.02 -34.00
C GLN A 164 -21.59 19.16 -34.32
N PRO A 165 -22.49 18.91 -33.35
CA PRO A 165 -23.81 18.46 -33.71
C PRO A 165 -24.47 19.59 -34.50
N ALA A 166 -25.04 19.23 -35.64
CA ALA A 166 -25.77 20.13 -36.52
C ALA A 166 -26.69 21.04 -35.71
N ALA A 167 -26.67 22.34 -36.03
CA ALA A 167 -27.46 23.37 -35.37
C ALA A 167 -28.94 22.96 -35.27
N VAL A 168 -29.42 22.82 -34.03
CA VAL A 168 -30.84 22.88 -33.70
C VAL A 168 -31.05 24.19 -32.93
N PRO A 169 -32.10 24.98 -33.23
CA PRO A 169 -32.19 26.35 -32.75
C PRO A 169 -32.38 26.44 -31.24
N THR A 170 -31.74 27.46 -30.67
CA THR A 170 -31.78 27.89 -29.28
C THR A 170 -33.23 28.06 -28.80
N ALA A 171 -33.67 27.19 -27.91
CA ALA A 171 -34.82 27.43 -27.04
C ALA A 171 -34.35 27.36 -25.58
N VAL A 172 -34.53 28.46 -24.88
CA VAL A 172 -34.22 28.63 -23.46
C VAL A 172 -35.05 27.63 -22.65
N ILE A 173 -34.42 26.58 -22.10
CA ILE A 173 -35.08 25.67 -21.16
C ILE A 173 -34.85 26.18 -19.74
N LYS A 174 -35.95 26.61 -19.10
CA LYS A 174 -36.02 26.90 -17.67
C LYS A 174 -35.98 25.60 -16.88
N ALA A 175 -35.28 25.66 -15.74
CA ALA A 175 -35.23 24.72 -14.63
C ALA A 175 -36.38 23.68 -14.54
N LYS A 176 -36.02 22.41 -14.78
CA LYS A 176 -36.55 21.14 -14.24
C LYS A 176 -36.39 20.06 -15.31
N GLU A 177 -35.24 19.39 -15.36
CA GLU A 177 -35.13 18.05 -15.94
C GLU A 177 -33.75 17.50 -15.56
N VAL A 178 -33.74 16.47 -14.70
CA VAL A 178 -32.58 15.59 -14.54
C VAL A 178 -32.34 14.96 -15.91
N PRO A 179 -31.10 14.94 -16.44
CA PRO A 179 -30.85 14.35 -17.76
C PRO A 179 -31.32 12.89 -17.72
N LYS A 180 -32.14 12.50 -18.71
CA LYS A 180 -32.42 11.09 -19.02
C LYS A 180 -31.10 10.41 -19.41
N ILE A 181 -30.35 9.93 -18.41
CA ILE A 181 -29.26 8.94 -18.54
C ILE A 181 -29.87 7.51 -18.63
N THR A 182 -31.19 7.40 -18.79
CA THR A 182 -31.97 6.17 -18.55
C THR A 182 -32.04 5.18 -19.71
N LEU A 183 -31.07 5.13 -20.65
CA LEU A 183 -31.14 4.11 -21.72
C LEU A 183 -29.88 3.27 -22.00
N ALA A 184 -28.73 3.57 -21.39
CA ALA A 184 -27.50 2.78 -21.62
C ALA A 184 -27.10 1.86 -20.45
N LEU A 185 -27.80 1.91 -19.32
CA LEU A 185 -27.40 1.24 -18.07
C LEU A 185 -28.03 -0.14 -17.86
N GLU A 186 -28.82 -0.67 -18.80
CA GLU A 186 -29.55 -1.92 -18.59
C GLU A 186 -28.77 -3.19 -19.00
N LYS A 187 -28.61 -4.08 -18.01
CA LYS A 187 -28.20 -5.50 -18.04
C LYS A 187 -26.75 -5.81 -18.43
N GLY A 188 -25.80 -5.20 -17.70
CA GLY A 188 -24.47 -5.78 -17.53
C GLY A 188 -24.42 -6.81 -16.38
N THR A 189 -23.28 -7.49 -16.25
CA THR A 189 -22.94 -8.41 -15.14
C THR A 189 -23.38 -7.85 -13.78
N PRO A 190 -23.87 -8.70 -12.84
CA PRO A 190 -24.18 -8.28 -11.48
C PRO A 190 -23.01 -7.53 -10.85
N ILE A 191 -23.30 -6.35 -10.31
CA ILE A 191 -22.30 -5.50 -9.64
C ILE A 191 -22.25 -5.92 -8.19
N SER A 192 -21.07 -6.31 -7.72
CA SER A 192 -20.92 -6.67 -6.30
C SER A 192 -20.52 -5.43 -5.51
N PHE A 193 -21.24 -5.13 -4.44
CA PHE A 193 -20.93 -3.96 -3.62
C PHE A 193 -19.49 -3.99 -3.11
N THR A 194 -19.02 -5.15 -2.65
CA THR A 194 -17.70 -5.27 -2.03
C THR A 194 -16.54 -5.10 -3.01
N ARG A 195 -16.61 -5.72 -4.20
CA ARG A 195 -15.56 -5.62 -5.23
C ARG A 195 -15.56 -4.28 -5.96
N ASP A 196 -16.75 -3.79 -6.29
CA ASP A 196 -16.90 -2.74 -7.30
C ASP A 196 -17.19 -1.36 -6.67
N ILE A 197 -18.06 -1.30 -5.65
CA ILE A 197 -18.61 -0.05 -5.13
C ILE A 197 -17.88 0.43 -3.88
N ARG A 198 -17.60 -0.47 -2.93
CA ARG A 198 -16.97 -0.15 -1.66
C ARG A 198 -15.61 0.54 -1.82
N PRO A 199 -14.71 0.14 -2.75
CA PRO A 199 -13.47 0.88 -2.98
C PRO A 199 -13.71 2.33 -3.40
N ILE A 200 -14.68 2.57 -4.29
CA ILE A 200 -15.04 3.92 -4.75
C ILE A 200 -15.53 4.79 -3.58
N LEU A 201 -16.42 4.25 -2.73
CA LEU A 201 -16.93 4.97 -1.56
C LEU A 201 -15.84 5.21 -0.51
N SER A 202 -14.98 4.23 -0.27
CA SER A 202 -13.84 4.35 0.65
C SER A 202 -12.88 5.45 0.22
N ASP A 203 -12.52 5.47 -1.06
CA ASP A 203 -11.51 6.38 -1.58
C ASP A 203 -12.01 7.81 -1.73
N ASN A 204 -13.29 7.98 -2.08
CA ASN A 204 -13.83 9.28 -2.48
C ASN A 204 -14.81 9.88 -1.46
N CYS A 205 -15.43 9.07 -0.59
CA CYS A 205 -16.54 9.53 0.26
C CYS A 205 -16.25 9.44 1.77
N SER A 206 -15.60 8.38 2.23
CA SER A 206 -15.44 8.07 3.66
C SER A 206 -14.64 9.10 4.47
N ALA A 207 -13.84 9.95 3.81
CA ALA A 207 -13.12 11.04 4.48
C ALA A 207 -14.05 12.09 5.13
N CYS A 208 -15.25 12.29 4.55
CA CYS A 208 -16.26 13.22 5.07
C CYS A 208 -17.58 12.53 5.44
N HIS A 209 -17.82 11.30 4.98
CA HIS A 209 -19.05 10.53 5.20
C HIS A 209 -18.76 9.14 5.78
N GLY A 210 -17.73 9.04 6.62
CA GLY A 210 -17.32 7.79 7.29
C GLY A 210 -17.46 7.83 8.82
N PRO A 211 -16.68 7.01 9.55
CA PRO A 211 -16.88 6.81 10.99
C PRO A 211 -16.40 7.99 11.87
N ASP A 212 -15.55 8.88 11.38
CA ASP A 212 -15.06 10.04 12.16
C ASP A 212 -16.14 11.11 12.36
N ASP A 213 -16.80 11.08 13.53
CA ASP A 213 -17.85 12.03 13.93
C ASP A 213 -17.43 13.50 13.82
N LYS A 214 -16.15 13.82 14.06
CA LYS A 214 -15.67 15.21 14.07
C LYS A 214 -15.55 15.79 12.66
N LYS A 215 -15.38 14.94 11.65
CA LYS A 215 -15.29 15.32 10.22
C LYS A 215 -16.57 15.02 9.45
N ARG A 216 -17.51 14.29 10.05
CA ARG A 216 -18.71 13.79 9.39
C ARG A 216 -19.63 14.93 8.94
N LYS A 217 -19.85 15.03 7.64
CA LYS A 217 -20.79 15.97 7.02
C LYS A 217 -22.18 15.33 6.88
N ALA A 218 -23.22 16.14 7.05
CA ALA A 218 -24.62 15.77 6.90
C ALA A 218 -25.12 14.57 7.74
N LYS A 219 -24.34 14.14 8.76
CA LYS A 219 -24.58 12.90 9.54
C LYS A 219 -24.68 11.63 8.67
N LEU A 220 -24.18 11.68 7.44
CA LEU A 220 -24.22 10.56 6.49
C LEU A 220 -23.01 9.64 6.73
N ARG A 221 -23.27 8.33 6.65
CA ARG A 221 -22.28 7.26 6.78
C ARG A 221 -22.42 6.28 5.62
N PHE A 222 -21.37 6.16 4.80
CA PHE A 222 -21.25 5.12 3.77
C PHE A 222 -20.52 3.88 4.26
N ASP A 223 -20.02 3.90 5.50
CA ASP A 223 -19.41 2.74 6.17
C ASP A 223 -20.43 1.83 6.87
N VAL A 224 -21.69 2.28 7.00
CA VAL A 224 -22.78 1.53 7.65
C VAL A 224 -24.01 1.49 6.75
N GLU A 225 -24.41 0.28 6.34
CA GLU A 225 -25.56 0.03 5.48
C GLU A 225 -26.82 0.78 5.94
N ALA A 226 -27.27 0.51 7.16
CA ALA A 226 -28.49 1.10 7.70
C ALA A 226 -28.48 2.63 7.68
N ALA A 227 -27.30 3.25 7.81
CA ALA A 227 -27.15 4.71 7.77
C ALA A 227 -27.08 5.25 6.33
N ALA A 228 -26.54 4.49 5.38
CA ALA A 228 -26.50 4.85 3.96
C ALA A 228 -27.91 4.88 3.32
N PHE A 229 -28.81 4.02 3.80
CA PHE A 229 -30.21 3.95 3.36
C PHE A 229 -31.20 4.75 4.23
N ALA A 230 -30.74 5.34 5.34
CA ALA A 230 -31.59 6.11 6.25
C ALA A 230 -31.98 7.48 5.68
N ASP A 231 -33.07 8.03 6.23
CA ASP A 231 -33.46 9.41 5.97
C ASP A 231 -32.44 10.38 6.57
N LEU A 232 -31.93 11.28 5.73
CA LEU A 232 -31.04 12.35 6.15
C LEU A 232 -31.82 13.45 6.88
N PRO A 233 -31.16 14.29 7.70
CA PRO A 233 -31.80 15.46 8.32
C PRO A 233 -32.48 16.42 7.33
N SER A 234 -32.13 16.35 6.05
CA SER A 234 -32.76 17.11 4.97
C SER A 234 -34.11 16.55 4.49
N GLY A 235 -34.55 15.40 5.00
CA GLY A 235 -35.75 14.68 4.56
C GLY A 235 -35.57 13.88 3.26
N ARG A 236 -34.34 13.77 2.74
CA ARG A 236 -33.98 12.98 1.55
C ARG A 236 -33.13 11.78 1.94
N ARG A 237 -32.98 10.79 1.06
CA ARG A 237 -32.08 9.63 1.27
C ARG A 237 -30.82 9.75 0.44
N ALA A 238 -29.70 9.25 0.97
CA ALA A 238 -28.46 9.19 0.21
C ALA A 238 -28.58 8.19 -0.94
N ILE A 239 -29.13 7.02 -0.66
CA ILE A 239 -29.32 5.92 -1.62
C ILE A 239 -30.78 5.47 -1.55
N VAL A 240 -31.43 5.39 -2.71
CA VAL A 240 -32.76 4.81 -2.90
C VAL A 240 -32.63 3.65 -3.88
N PRO A 241 -32.74 2.39 -3.42
CA PRO A 241 -32.69 1.22 -4.29
C PRO A 241 -33.60 1.34 -5.51
N GLY A 242 -33.04 1.10 -6.70
CA GLY A 242 -33.76 1.15 -7.98
C GLY A 242 -34.06 2.56 -8.52
N ASP A 243 -33.71 3.63 -7.81
CA ASP A 243 -34.15 4.98 -8.13
C ASP A 243 -33.01 6.01 -8.08
N LEU A 244 -32.49 6.36 -9.26
CA LEU A 244 -31.44 7.37 -9.41
C LEU A 244 -31.96 8.79 -9.16
N GLU A 245 -33.22 9.07 -9.49
CA GLU A 245 -33.79 10.41 -9.37
C GLU A 245 -33.97 10.78 -7.89
N ASN A 246 -34.23 9.82 -7.00
CA ASN A 246 -34.35 10.08 -5.57
C ASN A 246 -33.07 9.78 -4.78
N SER A 247 -32.05 9.18 -5.40
CA SER A 247 -30.74 8.91 -4.80
C SER A 247 -29.83 10.14 -4.81
N GLN A 248 -29.66 10.79 -3.66
CA GLN A 248 -28.82 12.00 -3.55
C GLN A 248 -27.35 11.75 -3.90
N ILE A 249 -26.81 10.54 -3.67
CA ILE A 249 -25.44 10.22 -4.06
C ILE A 249 -25.26 10.40 -5.57
N PHE A 250 -26.17 9.85 -6.37
CA PHE A 250 -26.06 9.87 -7.83
C PHE A 250 -26.22 11.30 -8.36
N GLN A 251 -27.20 12.05 -7.83
CA GLN A 251 -27.39 13.46 -8.18
C GLN A 251 -26.14 14.30 -7.96
N ARG A 252 -25.39 14.05 -6.89
CA ARG A 252 -24.21 14.83 -6.52
C ARG A 252 -22.96 14.41 -7.28
N ILE A 253 -22.74 13.12 -7.50
CA ILE A 253 -21.56 12.66 -8.26
C ILE A 253 -21.68 12.93 -9.76
N ALA A 254 -22.91 13.02 -10.28
CA ALA A 254 -23.19 13.36 -11.67
C ALA A 254 -23.43 14.88 -11.90
N ALA A 255 -23.32 15.70 -10.85
CA ALA A 255 -23.52 17.14 -10.95
C ALA A 255 -22.34 17.83 -11.67
N HIS A 256 -22.64 18.89 -12.42
CA HIS A 256 -21.64 19.69 -13.14
C HIS A 256 -21.38 21.06 -12.50
N ASN A 257 -22.17 21.45 -11.50
CA ASN A 257 -22.01 22.70 -10.78
C ASN A 257 -21.12 22.51 -9.53
N ALA A 258 -20.18 23.43 -9.33
CA ALA A 258 -19.15 23.33 -8.29
C ALA A 258 -19.70 23.24 -6.85
N ASP A 259 -20.91 23.76 -6.60
CA ASP A 259 -21.51 23.77 -5.26
C ASP A 259 -22.23 22.45 -4.89
N ASP A 260 -22.63 21.64 -5.89
CA ASP A 260 -23.35 20.39 -5.63
C ASP A 260 -22.53 19.13 -5.96
N VAL A 261 -21.46 19.27 -6.74
CA VAL A 261 -20.58 18.15 -7.11
C VAL A 261 -19.91 17.52 -5.89
N MET A 262 -19.95 16.18 -5.86
CA MET A 262 -19.24 15.40 -4.85
C MET A 262 -18.27 14.42 -5.53
N PRO A 263 -17.03 14.29 -5.02
CA PRO A 263 -16.46 15.06 -3.92
C PRO A 263 -16.31 16.56 -4.26
N PRO A 264 -16.32 17.45 -3.26
CA PRO A 264 -16.21 18.89 -3.52
C PRO A 264 -14.87 19.21 -4.21
N SER A 265 -14.81 20.29 -4.98
CA SER A 265 -13.62 20.62 -5.77
C SER A 265 -12.34 20.86 -4.95
N ASP A 266 -12.46 21.17 -3.65
CA ASP A 266 -11.32 21.30 -2.73
C ASP A 266 -10.80 19.94 -2.22
N PHE A 267 -11.58 18.88 -2.40
CA PHE A 267 -11.16 17.50 -2.22
C PHE A 267 -10.42 17.05 -3.47
N ARG A 268 -9.11 16.78 -3.34
CA ARG A 268 -8.18 16.48 -4.45
C ARG A 268 -8.44 15.14 -5.18
N LYS A 269 -9.67 14.61 -5.12
CA LYS A 269 -10.10 13.40 -5.81
C LYS A 269 -11.45 13.66 -6.48
N SER A 270 -11.60 13.18 -7.69
CA SER A 270 -12.85 13.15 -8.44
C SER A 270 -13.16 11.71 -8.84
N LEU A 271 -14.44 11.41 -9.06
CA LEU A 271 -14.83 10.13 -9.64
C LEU A 271 -14.57 10.16 -11.14
N THR A 272 -14.14 9.03 -11.69
CA THR A 272 -14.12 8.84 -13.15
C THR A 272 -15.54 8.58 -13.67
N GLN A 273 -15.73 8.73 -14.98
CA GLN A 273 -17.00 8.44 -15.62
C GLN A 273 -17.43 6.97 -15.40
N GLU A 274 -16.48 6.03 -15.47
CA GLU A 274 -16.76 4.61 -15.24
C GLU A 274 -17.23 4.36 -13.80
N GLN A 275 -16.65 5.06 -12.81
CA GLN A 275 -17.04 4.93 -11.40
C GLN A 275 -18.46 5.47 -11.15
N ILE A 276 -18.82 6.59 -11.79
CA ILE A 276 -20.18 7.16 -11.71
C ILE A 276 -21.19 6.18 -12.33
N GLU A 277 -20.87 5.61 -13.49
CA GLU A 277 -21.71 4.62 -14.16
C GLU A 277 -21.86 3.33 -13.35
N LEU A 278 -20.80 2.89 -12.66
CA LEU A 278 -20.83 1.70 -11.80
C LEU A 278 -21.76 1.91 -10.61
N ILE A 279 -21.66 3.06 -9.92
CA ILE A 279 -22.58 3.43 -8.83
C ILE A 279 -24.02 3.53 -9.36
N GLY A 280 -24.22 4.16 -10.51
CA GLY A 280 -25.54 4.28 -11.13
C GLY A 280 -26.17 2.92 -11.43
N ARG A 281 -25.44 2.00 -12.08
CA ARG A 281 -25.92 0.64 -12.36
C ARG A 281 -26.19 -0.13 -11.08
N TRP A 282 -25.32 -0.04 -10.07
CA TRP A 282 -25.54 -0.72 -8.79
C TRP A 282 -26.83 -0.25 -8.10
N ILE A 283 -27.09 1.06 -8.10
CA ILE A 283 -28.35 1.60 -7.55
C ILE A 283 -29.55 1.06 -8.33
N LEU A 284 -29.51 1.06 -9.66
CA LEU A 284 -30.58 0.52 -10.51
C LEU A 284 -30.80 -0.99 -10.32
N GLN A 285 -29.74 -1.74 -9.99
CA GLN A 285 -29.81 -3.17 -9.65
C GLN A 285 -30.39 -3.43 -8.24
N GLY A 286 -30.82 -2.40 -7.52
CA GLY A 286 -31.41 -2.51 -6.19
C GLY A 286 -30.45 -2.19 -5.05
N ALA A 287 -29.25 -1.69 -5.36
CA ALA A 287 -28.25 -1.28 -4.37
C ALA A 287 -27.98 -2.36 -3.30
N GLU A 288 -27.87 -3.64 -3.72
CA GLU A 288 -27.61 -4.74 -2.79
C GLU A 288 -26.31 -4.47 -2.01
N TRP A 289 -26.39 -4.56 -0.68
CA TRP A 289 -25.28 -4.27 0.21
C TRP A 289 -24.67 -5.57 0.71
N GLU A 290 -23.37 -5.73 0.47
CA GLU A 290 -22.64 -6.92 0.88
C GLU A 290 -21.78 -6.63 2.11
N SER A 291 -21.68 -7.60 3.02
CA SER A 291 -20.62 -7.59 4.02
C SER A 291 -19.25 -7.69 3.36
N HIS A 292 -18.20 -7.18 4.02
CA HIS A 292 -16.85 -7.32 3.50
C HIS A 292 -16.55 -8.80 3.27
N TRP A 293 -15.94 -9.13 2.13
CA TRP A 293 -15.63 -10.52 1.77
C TRP A 293 -14.83 -11.25 2.85
N ALA A 294 -13.98 -10.54 3.60
CA ALA A 294 -13.17 -11.11 4.68
C ALA A 294 -13.99 -11.54 5.92
N PHE A 295 -15.22 -11.06 6.08
CA PHE A 295 -16.12 -11.43 7.19
C PHE A 295 -17.25 -12.36 6.76
N THR A 296 -17.27 -12.77 5.49
CA THR A 296 -18.22 -13.76 4.96
C THR A 296 -17.49 -15.10 4.81
N PRO A 297 -18.06 -16.22 5.29
CA PRO A 297 -17.47 -17.53 5.08
C PRO A 297 -17.22 -17.79 3.58
N PRO A 298 -16.00 -18.21 3.18
CA PRO A 298 -15.72 -18.48 1.78
C PRO A 298 -16.50 -19.72 1.31
N GLU A 299 -17.19 -19.58 0.18
CA GLU A 299 -17.84 -20.70 -0.51
C GLU A 299 -16.92 -21.24 -1.59
N ARG A 300 -16.93 -22.57 -1.81
CA ARG A 300 -16.13 -23.20 -2.87
C ARG A 300 -16.86 -23.04 -4.21
N PRO A 301 -16.37 -22.21 -5.14
CA PRO A 301 -17.02 -22.03 -6.43
C PRO A 301 -16.83 -23.28 -7.31
N ALA A 302 -17.75 -23.48 -8.26
CA ALA A 302 -17.54 -24.45 -9.32
C ALA A 302 -16.40 -23.97 -10.24
N PRO A 303 -15.47 -24.85 -10.65
CA PRO A 303 -14.42 -24.47 -11.59
C PRO A 303 -15.00 -24.00 -12.93
N PRO A 304 -14.47 -22.94 -13.53
CA PRO A 304 -14.97 -22.43 -14.80
C PRO A 304 -14.71 -23.42 -15.95
N VAL A 305 -15.55 -23.33 -16.98
CA VAL A 305 -15.36 -24.07 -18.22
C VAL A 305 -14.38 -23.28 -19.10
N VAL A 306 -13.26 -23.92 -19.46
CA VAL A 306 -12.21 -23.35 -20.32
C VAL A 306 -12.13 -24.12 -21.62
N GLN A 307 -11.72 -23.43 -22.70
CA GLN A 307 -11.60 -24.06 -24.01
C GLN A 307 -10.35 -24.93 -24.09
N THR A 308 -9.29 -24.54 -23.39
CA THR A 308 -7.98 -25.20 -23.40
C THR A 308 -7.92 -26.36 -22.39
N VAL A 309 -8.78 -27.37 -22.55
CA VAL A 309 -8.92 -28.48 -21.59
C VAL A 309 -7.63 -29.31 -21.46
N ASP A 310 -6.85 -29.43 -22.53
CA ASP A 310 -5.62 -30.25 -22.56
C ASP A 310 -4.48 -29.67 -21.69
N LYS A 311 -4.62 -28.45 -21.14
CA LYS A 311 -3.65 -27.79 -20.26
C LYS A 311 -4.16 -27.65 -18.82
N VAL A 312 -5.12 -28.48 -18.40
CA VAL A 312 -5.71 -28.44 -17.05
C VAL A 312 -5.24 -29.67 -16.26
N ASP A 313 -4.34 -29.47 -15.31
CA ASP A 313 -3.89 -30.51 -14.38
C ASP A 313 -4.71 -30.47 -13.08
N TYR A 314 -5.08 -29.27 -12.63
CA TYR A 314 -5.84 -29.01 -11.41
C TYR A 314 -6.96 -27.98 -11.61
N ASP A 315 -7.95 -27.97 -10.72
CA ASP A 315 -9.06 -27.03 -10.79
C ASP A 315 -8.62 -25.56 -10.74
N ILE A 316 -7.50 -25.26 -10.07
CA ILE A 316 -6.93 -23.90 -10.02
C ILE A 316 -6.52 -23.40 -11.42
N ASP A 317 -6.04 -24.29 -12.29
CA ASP A 317 -5.62 -23.95 -13.64
C ASP A 317 -6.81 -23.45 -14.46
N ARG A 318 -8.01 -24.00 -14.21
CA ARG A 318 -9.24 -23.52 -14.87
C ARG A 318 -9.52 -22.06 -14.55
N PHE A 319 -9.34 -21.64 -13.29
CA PHE A 319 -9.55 -20.24 -12.90
C PHE A 319 -8.55 -19.30 -13.57
N VAL A 320 -7.27 -19.70 -13.66
CA VAL A 320 -6.22 -18.91 -14.30
C VAL A 320 -6.44 -18.86 -15.82
N LEU A 321 -6.67 -20.01 -16.46
CA LEU A 321 -6.91 -20.13 -17.89
C LEU A 321 -8.16 -19.38 -18.33
N SER A 322 -9.24 -19.42 -17.55
CA SER A 322 -10.46 -18.65 -17.84
C SER A 322 -10.16 -17.16 -17.96
N LYS A 323 -9.28 -16.61 -17.11
CA LYS A 323 -8.88 -15.20 -17.19
C LYS A 323 -7.91 -14.92 -18.34
N ILE A 324 -6.99 -15.83 -18.62
CA ILE A 324 -6.11 -15.73 -19.79
C ILE A 324 -6.92 -15.70 -21.09
N GLU A 325 -7.88 -16.62 -21.24
CA GLU A 325 -8.80 -16.71 -22.40
C GLU A 325 -9.69 -15.46 -22.53
N GLU A 326 -10.26 -14.97 -21.42
CA GLU A 326 -11.06 -13.74 -21.40
C GLU A 326 -10.28 -12.51 -21.90
N GLN A 327 -8.97 -12.45 -21.59
CA GLN A 327 -8.09 -11.37 -22.01
C GLN A 327 -7.47 -11.61 -23.41
N GLY A 328 -7.82 -12.69 -24.10
CA GLY A 328 -7.25 -13.04 -25.41
C GLY A 328 -5.75 -13.37 -25.35
N LEU A 329 -5.24 -13.76 -24.18
CA LEU A 329 -3.85 -14.13 -23.96
C LEU A 329 -3.64 -15.63 -24.20
N ILE A 330 -2.39 -16.02 -24.43
CA ILE A 330 -1.99 -17.43 -24.62
C ILE A 330 -0.95 -17.78 -23.54
N PRO A 331 -1.08 -18.90 -22.82
CA PRO A 331 -0.08 -19.33 -21.85
C PRO A 331 1.28 -19.57 -22.51
N ASN A 332 2.35 -19.15 -21.82
CA ASN A 332 3.72 -19.45 -22.25
C ASN A 332 4.00 -20.96 -22.20
N GLU A 333 4.97 -21.39 -23.00
CA GLU A 333 5.50 -22.75 -22.92
C GLU A 333 6.22 -23.00 -21.58
N PRO A 334 6.23 -24.25 -21.08
CA PRO A 334 6.98 -24.60 -19.88
C PRO A 334 8.44 -24.16 -19.97
N ALA A 335 8.99 -23.71 -18.83
CA ALA A 335 10.40 -23.34 -18.76
C ALA A 335 11.30 -24.56 -18.98
N ASP A 336 12.53 -24.34 -19.46
CA ASP A 336 13.50 -25.41 -19.65
C ASP A 336 13.91 -26.06 -18.30
N ARG A 337 14.38 -27.31 -18.35
CA ARG A 337 14.71 -28.09 -17.14
C ARG A 337 15.74 -27.41 -16.24
N ARG A 338 16.72 -26.68 -16.78
CA ARG A 338 17.72 -25.97 -15.96
C ARG A 338 17.09 -24.79 -15.22
N THR A 339 16.20 -24.05 -15.89
CA THR A 339 15.44 -22.98 -15.26
C THR A 339 14.49 -23.52 -14.19
N LEU A 340 13.80 -24.64 -14.46
CA LEU A 340 12.86 -25.25 -13.52
C LEU A 340 13.54 -25.69 -12.22
N ILE A 341 14.63 -26.47 -12.28
CA ILE A 341 15.31 -26.89 -11.04
C ILE A 341 15.89 -25.71 -10.26
N ARG A 342 16.38 -24.67 -10.95
CA ARG A 342 16.88 -23.47 -10.27
C ARG A 342 15.76 -22.76 -9.50
N ARG A 343 14.59 -22.56 -10.12
CA ARG A 343 13.43 -21.94 -9.47
C ARG A 343 12.95 -22.78 -8.29
N LEU A 344 12.70 -24.08 -8.51
CA LEU A 344 12.27 -25.01 -7.48
C LEU A 344 13.17 -24.99 -6.24
N THR A 345 14.48 -25.13 -6.41
CA THR A 345 15.40 -25.20 -5.25
C THR A 345 15.48 -23.87 -4.51
N LEU A 346 15.44 -22.75 -5.22
CA LEU A 346 15.42 -21.42 -4.60
C LEU A 346 14.11 -21.16 -3.85
N ASP A 347 12.98 -21.51 -4.45
CA ASP A 347 11.66 -21.28 -3.86
C ASP A 347 11.43 -22.18 -2.64
N LEU A 348 11.85 -23.45 -2.71
CA LEU A 348 11.60 -24.41 -1.63
C LEU A 348 12.67 -24.39 -0.53
N THR A 349 13.92 -24.03 -0.84
CA THR A 349 15.02 -24.13 0.13
C THR A 349 15.85 -22.86 0.29
N GLY A 350 15.61 -21.84 -0.52
CA GLY A 350 16.38 -20.59 -0.51
C GLY A 350 17.80 -20.70 -1.07
N LEU A 351 18.20 -21.88 -1.56
CA LEU A 351 19.55 -22.14 -2.04
C LEU A 351 19.52 -22.56 -3.51
N PRO A 352 20.58 -22.26 -4.29
CA PRO A 352 20.69 -22.77 -5.64
C PRO A 352 20.96 -24.29 -5.64
N PRO A 353 20.54 -25.02 -6.70
CA PRO A 353 20.91 -26.43 -6.85
C PRO A 353 22.42 -26.58 -7.12
N THR A 354 22.98 -27.71 -6.70
CA THR A 354 24.35 -28.10 -7.04
C THR A 354 24.47 -28.50 -8.51
N PRO A 355 25.67 -28.43 -9.12
CA PRO A 355 25.86 -28.90 -10.49
C PRO A 355 25.42 -30.35 -10.70
N GLN A 356 25.63 -31.22 -9.71
CA GLN A 356 25.24 -32.63 -9.77
C GLN A 356 23.72 -32.80 -9.79
N GLU A 357 22.98 -32.05 -8.97
CA GLU A 357 21.51 -32.06 -8.98
C GLU A 357 20.94 -31.52 -10.30
N ILE A 358 21.58 -30.49 -10.88
CA ILE A 358 21.19 -29.97 -12.20
C ILE A 358 21.38 -31.06 -13.26
N SER A 359 22.56 -31.68 -13.34
CA SER A 359 22.81 -32.76 -14.31
C SER A 359 21.84 -33.91 -14.12
N ALA A 360 21.64 -34.37 -12.88
CA ALA A 360 20.72 -35.46 -12.57
C ALA A 360 19.30 -35.16 -13.06
N PHE A 361 18.75 -33.97 -12.78
CA PHE A 361 17.42 -33.62 -13.25
C PHE A 361 17.37 -33.40 -14.77
N VAL A 362 18.34 -32.71 -15.36
CA VAL A 362 18.31 -32.42 -16.81
C VAL A 362 18.38 -33.70 -17.65
N GLU A 363 19.12 -34.70 -17.19
CA GLU A 363 19.29 -35.99 -17.87
C GLU A 363 18.18 -37.00 -17.54
N ASP A 364 17.37 -36.73 -16.51
CA ASP A 364 16.27 -37.61 -16.12
C ASP A 364 15.12 -37.56 -17.15
N THR A 365 14.80 -38.73 -17.69
CA THR A 365 13.76 -38.92 -18.72
C THR A 365 12.49 -39.56 -18.18
N HIS A 366 12.42 -39.84 -16.87
CA HIS A 366 11.20 -40.31 -16.24
C HIS A 366 10.09 -39.26 -16.37
N ILE A 367 8.86 -39.73 -16.54
CA ILE A 367 7.68 -38.86 -16.71
C ILE A 367 7.40 -38.03 -15.46
N ASP A 368 7.78 -38.52 -14.29
CA ASP A 368 7.60 -37.94 -12.96
C ASP A 368 8.89 -37.30 -12.39
N ALA A 369 9.89 -37.04 -13.25
CA ALA A 369 11.18 -36.51 -12.81
C ALA A 369 11.06 -35.15 -12.09
N TYR A 370 10.06 -34.34 -12.45
CA TYR A 370 9.82 -33.04 -11.81
C TYR A 370 9.29 -33.25 -10.38
N GLU A 371 8.29 -34.11 -10.22
CA GLU A 371 7.66 -34.47 -8.96
C GLU A 371 8.68 -35.09 -8.00
N GLN A 372 9.57 -35.96 -8.49
CA GLN A 372 10.64 -36.53 -7.67
C GLN A 372 11.60 -35.46 -7.13
N VAL A 373 11.89 -34.41 -7.91
CA VAL A 373 12.70 -33.27 -7.43
C VAL A 373 11.93 -32.49 -6.38
N VAL A 374 10.63 -32.24 -6.58
CA VAL A 374 9.77 -31.55 -5.60
C VAL A 374 9.74 -32.32 -4.29
N ASP A 375 9.43 -33.62 -4.31
CA ASP A 375 9.36 -34.48 -3.13
C ASP A 375 10.68 -34.50 -2.36
N ARG A 376 11.80 -34.61 -3.08
CA ARG A 376 13.14 -34.57 -2.49
C ARG A 376 13.43 -33.23 -1.80
N LEU A 377 13.00 -32.12 -2.40
CA LEU A 377 13.20 -30.78 -1.82
C LEU A 377 12.30 -30.55 -0.61
N LEU A 378 11.03 -30.98 -0.66
CA LEU A 378 10.09 -30.91 0.47
C LEU A 378 10.55 -31.79 1.65
N ALA A 379 11.16 -32.95 1.37
CA ALA A 379 11.71 -33.84 2.40
C ALA A 379 13.03 -33.35 3.03
N SER A 380 13.66 -32.31 2.46
CA SER A 380 14.90 -31.75 2.99
C SER A 380 14.62 -30.85 4.20
N PRO A 381 15.38 -30.95 5.31
CA PRO A 381 15.22 -30.05 6.47
C PRO A 381 15.28 -28.55 6.13
N ARG A 382 16.02 -28.21 5.06
CA ARG A 382 16.16 -26.85 4.54
C ARG A 382 14.84 -26.24 4.06
N TYR A 383 13.85 -27.07 3.73
CA TYR A 383 12.52 -26.61 3.37
C TYR A 383 11.89 -25.84 4.53
N GLY A 384 11.76 -26.46 5.71
CA GLY A 384 11.26 -25.81 6.91
C GLY A 384 12.10 -24.60 7.31
N GLU A 385 13.44 -24.70 7.26
CA GLU A 385 14.33 -23.55 7.55
C GLU A 385 14.02 -22.35 6.64
N HIS A 386 13.82 -22.57 5.35
CA HIS A 386 13.53 -21.51 4.40
C HIS A 386 12.13 -20.92 4.55
N MET A 387 11.11 -21.80 4.60
CA MET A 387 9.70 -21.43 4.58
C MET A 387 9.26 -20.71 5.85
N THR A 388 9.87 -21.06 6.99
CA THR A 388 9.52 -20.46 8.27
C THR A 388 10.05 -19.06 8.48
N ARG A 389 11.01 -18.56 7.69
CA ARG A 389 11.63 -17.23 7.93
C ARG A 389 10.58 -16.12 8.06
N THR A 390 9.63 -16.06 7.14
CA THR A 390 8.54 -15.08 7.17
C THR A 390 7.59 -15.30 8.35
N TRP A 391 7.38 -16.56 8.76
CA TRP A 391 6.60 -16.87 9.96
C TRP A 391 7.31 -16.39 11.23
N LEU A 392 8.63 -16.64 11.34
CA LEU A 392 9.45 -16.21 12.47
C LEU A 392 9.43 -14.69 12.59
N ASP A 393 9.53 -13.96 11.47
CA ASP A 393 9.42 -12.50 11.44
C ASP A 393 8.03 -12.04 11.90
N ALA A 394 6.96 -12.63 11.36
CA ALA A 394 5.57 -12.31 11.74
C ALA A 394 5.29 -12.59 13.22
N ALA A 395 5.87 -13.66 13.75
CA ALA A 395 5.80 -14.05 15.16
C ALA A 395 6.83 -13.31 16.04
N ARG A 396 7.64 -12.40 15.46
CA ARG A 396 8.60 -11.51 16.14
C ARG A 396 9.69 -12.26 16.90
N TYR A 397 10.11 -13.37 16.31
CA TYR A 397 11.28 -14.09 16.78
C TYR A 397 12.52 -13.19 16.73
N ALA A 398 13.33 -13.26 17.77
CA ALA A 398 14.62 -12.59 17.86
C ALA A 398 15.49 -13.32 18.87
N ASP A 399 16.80 -13.29 18.69
CA ASP A 399 17.76 -13.86 19.64
C ASP A 399 18.04 -12.92 20.83
N THR A 400 17.45 -11.73 20.84
CA THR A 400 17.61 -10.71 21.90
C THR A 400 16.25 -10.13 22.35
N ASN A 401 16.25 -9.37 23.45
CA ASN A 401 15.04 -8.84 24.09
C ASN A 401 14.49 -7.54 23.46
N GLY A 402 15.32 -6.81 22.72
CA GLY A 402 15.02 -5.48 22.18
C GLY A 402 15.20 -4.34 23.20
N TYR A 403 14.55 -3.21 22.92
CA TYR A 403 14.66 -1.95 23.70
C TYR A 403 16.11 -1.41 23.83
N HIS A 404 16.38 -0.53 24.79
CA HIS A 404 17.70 0.08 24.96
C HIS A 404 18.71 -0.89 25.57
N ILE A 405 18.29 -1.72 26.53
CA ILE A 405 19.13 -2.81 27.04
C ILE A 405 18.76 -4.10 26.33
N ASP A 406 19.47 -4.38 25.25
CA ASP A 406 19.19 -5.50 24.35
C ASP A 406 19.99 -6.77 24.72
N ASN A 407 19.62 -7.41 25.83
CA ASN A 407 20.25 -8.67 26.24
C ASN A 407 19.80 -9.85 25.36
N GLU A 408 20.68 -10.85 25.23
CA GLU A 408 20.34 -12.14 24.61
C GLU A 408 19.18 -12.84 25.32
N ARG A 409 18.38 -13.61 24.56
CA ARG A 409 17.32 -14.49 25.08
C ARG A 409 17.37 -15.86 24.41
N ASN A 410 16.92 -16.87 25.14
CA ASN A 410 16.87 -18.26 24.68
C ASN A 410 15.49 -18.61 24.14
N MET A 411 15.26 -18.39 22.84
CA MET A 411 13.99 -18.73 22.17
C MET A 411 14.13 -19.72 21.01
N TRP A 412 15.36 -20.10 20.67
CA TRP A 412 15.67 -21.00 19.54
C TRP A 412 14.93 -22.34 19.58
N ARG A 413 14.53 -22.84 20.76
CA ARG A 413 13.72 -24.06 20.89
C ARG A 413 12.33 -23.91 20.30
N TRP A 414 11.72 -22.74 20.44
CA TRP A 414 10.46 -22.42 19.80
C TRP A 414 10.65 -22.29 18.28
N ARG A 415 11.74 -21.65 17.81
CA ARG A 415 12.08 -21.59 16.38
C ARG A 415 12.22 -22.98 15.76
N ASP A 416 12.97 -23.86 16.40
CA ASP A 416 13.17 -25.24 15.93
C ASP A 416 11.83 -25.99 15.88
N TRP A 417 10.96 -25.81 16.88
CA TRP A 417 9.61 -26.36 16.85
C TRP A 417 8.80 -25.88 15.64
N VAL A 418 8.89 -24.58 15.28
CA VAL A 418 8.22 -24.05 14.08
C VAL A 418 8.78 -24.70 12.80
N ILE A 419 10.11 -24.84 12.70
CA ILE A 419 10.78 -25.51 11.57
C ILE A 419 10.30 -26.96 11.44
N ASP A 420 10.22 -27.68 12.56
CA ASP A 420 9.75 -29.06 12.58
C ASP A 420 8.26 -29.16 12.23
N ALA A 421 7.43 -28.21 12.64
CA ALA A 421 6.01 -28.15 12.26
C ALA A 421 5.83 -28.01 10.74
N PHE A 422 6.65 -27.18 10.08
CA PHE A 422 6.63 -27.06 8.62
C PHE A 422 7.15 -28.32 7.93
N ASN A 423 8.28 -28.87 8.38
CA ASN A 423 8.87 -30.09 7.80
C ASN A 423 7.97 -31.33 7.96
N SER A 424 7.17 -31.39 9.03
CA SER A 424 6.20 -32.47 9.25
C SER A 424 4.83 -32.23 8.60
N ASN A 425 4.66 -31.10 7.88
CA ASN A 425 3.40 -30.67 7.30
C ASN A 425 2.24 -30.69 8.33
N LYS A 426 2.50 -30.11 9.51
CA LYS A 426 1.52 -30.05 10.60
C LYS A 426 0.24 -29.34 10.10
N PRO A 427 -0.96 -29.90 10.36
CA PRO A 427 -2.21 -29.23 10.05
C PRO A 427 -2.27 -27.82 10.65
N PHE A 428 -2.78 -26.86 9.86
CA PHE A 428 -2.76 -25.45 10.25
C PHE A 428 -3.59 -25.17 11.52
N ASP A 429 -4.69 -25.89 11.72
CA ASP A 429 -5.51 -25.83 12.93
C ASP A 429 -4.73 -26.28 14.18
N GLU A 430 -4.03 -27.42 14.11
CA GLU A 430 -3.15 -27.87 15.19
C GLU A 430 -2.01 -26.87 15.45
N PHE A 431 -1.35 -26.40 14.39
CA PHE A 431 -0.28 -25.39 14.49
C PHE A 431 -0.75 -24.09 15.15
N THR A 432 -1.99 -23.67 14.87
CA THR A 432 -2.65 -22.51 15.47
C THR A 432 -2.92 -22.74 16.96
N ILE A 433 -3.57 -23.85 17.30
CA ILE A 433 -3.96 -24.16 18.68
C ILE A 433 -2.72 -24.30 19.57
N GLU A 434 -1.69 -25.02 19.12
CA GLU A 434 -0.49 -25.25 19.92
C GLU A 434 0.28 -23.94 20.21
N GLN A 435 0.31 -22.99 19.27
CA GLN A 435 0.95 -21.69 19.48
C GLN A 435 0.14 -20.73 20.35
N LEU A 436 -1.19 -20.72 20.23
CA LEU A 436 -2.03 -19.79 20.99
C LEU A 436 -2.32 -20.30 22.42
N ALA A 437 -2.48 -21.61 22.59
CA ALA A 437 -2.98 -22.21 23.84
C ALA A 437 -2.45 -23.64 24.09
N GLY A 438 -1.30 -24.01 23.54
CA GLY A 438 -0.73 -25.36 23.70
C GLY A 438 -0.47 -25.78 25.14
N ASP A 439 -0.18 -24.84 26.04
CA ASP A 439 -0.02 -25.08 27.48
C ASP A 439 -1.34 -25.28 28.23
N LEU A 440 -2.48 -24.89 27.63
CA LEU A 440 -3.84 -25.07 28.15
C LEU A 440 -4.52 -26.35 27.65
N LEU A 441 -3.88 -27.12 26.75
CA LEU A 441 -4.38 -28.42 26.32
C LEU A 441 -4.38 -29.42 27.48
N ASP A 442 -5.26 -30.42 27.41
CA ASP A 442 -5.30 -31.50 28.41
C ASP A 442 -3.99 -32.31 28.38
N ASN A 443 -3.26 -32.33 29.49
CA ASN A 443 -1.97 -33.01 29.64
C ASN A 443 -0.97 -32.65 28.51
N PRO A 444 -0.59 -31.37 28.40
CA PRO A 444 0.12 -30.87 27.22
C PRO A 444 1.51 -31.48 27.15
N THR A 445 1.93 -31.86 25.94
CA THR A 445 3.30 -32.33 25.70
C THR A 445 4.30 -31.18 25.91
N GLU A 446 5.57 -31.54 26.08
CA GLU A 446 6.64 -30.53 26.18
C GLU A 446 6.71 -29.67 24.90
N ASP A 447 6.52 -30.26 23.73
CA ASP A 447 6.54 -29.55 22.45
C ASP A 447 5.35 -28.59 22.32
N GLN A 448 4.16 -28.97 22.80
CA GLN A 448 2.99 -28.08 22.86
C GLN A 448 3.18 -26.90 23.80
N ARG A 449 3.85 -27.13 24.95
CA ARG A 449 4.23 -26.05 25.87
C ARG A 449 5.29 -25.13 25.26
N ILE A 450 6.24 -25.69 24.52
CA ILE A 450 7.25 -24.90 23.79
C ILE A 450 6.55 -24.05 22.72
N ALA A 451 5.61 -24.62 21.96
CA ALA A 451 4.86 -23.94 20.90
C ALA A 451 4.16 -22.66 21.39
N THR A 452 3.59 -22.69 22.61
CA THR A 452 2.95 -21.52 23.23
C THR A 452 3.90 -20.34 23.48
N GLY A 453 5.22 -20.57 23.33
CA GLY A 453 6.25 -19.53 23.26
C GLY A 453 5.99 -18.44 22.22
N PHE A 454 5.10 -18.65 21.23
CA PHE A 454 4.60 -17.60 20.33
C PHE A 454 4.13 -16.36 21.11
N ASN A 455 3.40 -16.58 22.20
CA ASN A 455 2.93 -15.52 23.08
C ASN A 455 4.06 -14.81 23.84
N ARG A 456 5.31 -15.27 23.79
CA ARG A 456 6.44 -14.75 24.56
C ARG A 456 7.56 -14.17 23.69
N ASN A 457 7.34 -14.09 22.38
CA ASN A 457 8.29 -13.51 21.44
C ASN A 457 8.35 -11.98 21.48
N HIS A 458 7.42 -11.32 22.18
CA HIS A 458 7.43 -9.88 22.32
C HIS A 458 8.71 -9.32 22.93
N MET A 459 9.00 -8.05 22.64
CA MET A 459 10.13 -7.37 23.26
C MET A 459 9.94 -7.29 24.78
N VAL A 460 11.05 -7.30 25.49
CA VAL A 460 11.10 -7.34 26.94
C VAL A 460 11.99 -6.21 27.42
N ASN A 461 11.50 -5.42 28.38
CA ASN A 461 12.24 -4.29 28.93
C ASN A 461 12.67 -4.61 30.37
N PHE A 462 13.88 -4.23 30.74
CA PHE A 462 14.44 -4.30 32.10
C PHE A 462 15.31 -3.08 32.43
N GLU A 463 15.08 -1.97 31.72
CA GLU A 463 15.73 -0.68 31.94
C GLU A 463 15.42 -0.10 33.32
N GLY A 464 16.45 0.48 33.94
CA GLY A 464 16.26 1.28 35.15
C GLY A 464 15.34 2.47 34.88
N GLY A 465 14.24 2.57 35.61
CA GLY A 465 13.27 3.66 35.50
C GLY A 465 12.04 3.35 34.66
N ALA A 466 11.97 2.20 33.99
CA ALA A 466 10.73 1.74 33.37
C ALA A 466 9.68 1.41 34.45
N ILE A 467 8.40 1.61 34.13
CA ILE A 467 7.29 1.36 35.07
C ILE A 467 6.79 -0.07 34.83
N PRO A 468 6.90 -0.99 35.81
CA PRO A 468 6.50 -2.39 35.64
C PRO A 468 5.08 -2.58 35.08
N GLU A 469 4.11 -1.84 35.62
CA GLU A 469 2.72 -1.99 35.20
C GLU A 469 2.49 -1.46 33.77
N GLU A 470 3.19 -0.41 33.36
CA GLU A 470 3.12 0.10 31.99
C GLU A 470 3.57 -0.97 31.00
N TYR A 471 4.74 -1.57 31.23
CA TYR A 471 5.28 -2.59 30.34
C TYR A 471 4.48 -3.89 30.36
N ARG A 472 3.96 -4.30 31.52
CA ARG A 472 3.05 -5.46 31.60
C ARG A 472 1.81 -5.26 30.69
N ILE A 473 1.21 -4.07 30.70
CA ILE A 473 0.09 -3.72 29.80
C ILE A 473 0.54 -3.67 28.34
N GLN A 474 1.74 -3.18 28.04
CA GLN A 474 2.28 -3.20 26.68
C GLN A 474 2.49 -4.62 26.17
N TYR A 475 3.00 -5.54 27.00
CA TYR A 475 3.18 -6.95 26.61
C TYR A 475 1.86 -7.63 26.26
N VAL A 476 0.81 -7.38 27.04
CA VAL A 476 -0.54 -7.89 26.72
C VAL A 476 -1.07 -7.28 25.42
N SER A 477 -0.91 -5.97 25.24
CA SER A 477 -1.36 -5.27 24.02
C SER A 477 -0.66 -5.83 22.80
N ASP A 478 0.64 -6.01 22.90
CA ASP A 478 1.48 -6.52 21.82
C ASP A 478 1.13 -7.97 21.44
N ARG A 479 0.87 -8.85 22.42
CA ARG A 479 0.41 -10.23 22.16
C ARG A 479 -0.92 -10.25 21.42
N LEU A 480 -1.85 -9.39 21.83
CA LEU A 480 -3.12 -9.21 21.13
C LEU A 480 -2.90 -8.70 19.72
N ASP A 481 -2.16 -7.61 19.55
CA ASP A 481 -1.95 -6.95 18.25
C ASP A 481 -1.28 -7.90 17.26
N THR A 482 -0.32 -8.68 17.74
CA THR A 482 0.36 -9.72 16.95
C THR A 482 -0.59 -10.85 16.59
N THR A 483 -1.36 -11.36 17.56
CA THR A 483 -2.32 -12.43 17.28
C THR A 483 -3.32 -11.99 16.22
N ALA A 484 -3.85 -10.78 16.36
CA ALA A 484 -4.83 -10.24 15.43
C ALA A 484 -4.24 -10.01 14.03
N THR A 485 -3.02 -9.49 13.96
CA THR A 485 -2.34 -9.24 12.68
C THR A 485 -1.98 -10.55 11.98
N VAL A 486 -1.39 -11.51 12.71
CA VAL A 486 -0.85 -12.75 12.14
C VAL A 486 -1.96 -13.75 11.80
N TRP A 487 -2.95 -13.94 12.68
CA TRP A 487 -3.96 -14.97 12.52
C TRP A 487 -5.28 -14.48 11.93
N LEU A 488 -5.68 -13.25 12.28
CA LEU A 488 -6.95 -12.69 11.79
C LEU A 488 -6.76 -11.82 10.55
N GLY A 489 -5.53 -11.37 10.26
CA GLY A 489 -5.27 -10.40 9.21
C GLY A 489 -5.89 -9.02 9.51
N LEU A 490 -6.10 -8.70 10.78
CA LEU A 490 -6.81 -7.48 11.22
C LEU A 490 -5.90 -6.58 12.05
N THR A 491 -5.97 -5.27 11.80
CA THR A 491 -5.15 -4.25 12.49
C THR A 491 -5.81 -3.74 13.76
N LEU A 492 -6.02 -4.61 14.76
CA LEU A 492 -6.73 -4.25 16.00
C LEU A 492 -6.06 -3.13 16.81
N ALA A 493 -4.76 -2.86 16.61
CA ALA A 493 -4.00 -1.87 17.37
C ALA A 493 -4.62 -0.46 17.38
N CYS A 494 -5.31 -0.04 16.31
CA CYS A 494 -6.01 1.26 16.31
C CYS A 494 -7.16 1.30 17.32
N ALA A 495 -7.82 0.16 17.56
CA ALA A 495 -8.94 0.03 18.48
C ALA A 495 -8.54 0.24 19.96
N LYS A 496 -7.23 0.23 20.27
CA LYS A 496 -6.68 0.48 21.61
C LYS A 496 -7.13 1.83 22.18
N CYS A 497 -7.08 2.89 21.38
CA CYS A 497 -7.30 4.26 21.84
C CYS A 497 -8.68 4.82 21.46
N HIS A 498 -9.30 4.31 20.40
CA HIS A 498 -10.57 4.76 19.85
C HIS A 498 -11.18 3.64 18.98
N GLU A 499 -12.44 3.73 18.58
CA GLU A 499 -13.04 2.79 17.60
C GLU A 499 -12.17 2.62 16.34
N HIS A 500 -12.06 1.42 15.78
CA HIS A 500 -11.22 1.19 14.60
C HIS A 500 -11.68 2.07 13.42
N LYS A 501 -10.71 2.66 12.71
CA LYS A 501 -11.00 3.71 11.71
C LYS A 501 -11.73 3.18 10.47
N TYR A 502 -11.50 1.93 10.10
CA TYR A 502 -11.97 1.36 8.82
C TYR A 502 -12.76 0.06 8.97
N ASP A 503 -12.61 -0.60 10.11
CA ASP A 503 -13.17 -1.93 10.34
C ASP A 503 -14.21 -1.81 11.46
N PRO A 504 -15.24 -2.67 11.47
CA PRO A 504 -16.31 -2.63 12.45
C PRO A 504 -15.84 -3.25 13.78
N ILE A 505 -14.79 -2.69 14.37
CA ILE A 505 -14.19 -3.16 15.62
C ILE A 505 -14.19 -2.01 16.61
N SER A 506 -14.91 -2.21 17.72
CA SER A 506 -15.00 -1.24 18.78
C SER A 506 -13.81 -1.28 19.73
N GLN A 507 -13.59 -0.17 20.44
CA GLN A 507 -12.60 -0.16 21.53
C GLN A 507 -12.98 -1.16 22.62
N LYS A 508 -14.28 -1.38 22.84
CA LYS A 508 -14.75 -2.37 23.81
C LYS A 508 -14.30 -3.77 23.42
N GLU A 509 -14.49 -4.17 22.16
CA GLU A 509 -14.08 -5.49 21.65
C GLU A 509 -12.56 -5.68 21.71
N TYR A 510 -11.77 -4.62 21.50
CA TYR A 510 -10.32 -4.65 21.73
C TYR A 510 -9.98 -5.07 23.16
N TYR A 511 -10.63 -4.46 24.17
CA TYR A 511 -10.36 -4.79 25.56
C TYR A 511 -11.00 -6.11 26.03
N GLU A 512 -12.06 -6.57 25.37
CA GLU A 512 -12.58 -7.94 25.56
C GLU A 512 -11.57 -8.98 25.05
N MET A 513 -10.94 -8.75 23.89
CA MET A 513 -9.85 -9.60 23.41
C MET A 513 -8.59 -9.49 24.30
N PHE A 514 -8.28 -8.29 24.80
CA PHE A 514 -7.15 -8.03 25.71
C PHE A 514 -7.25 -8.90 26.97
N ALA A 515 -8.47 -9.12 27.47
CA ALA A 515 -8.71 -9.90 28.68
C ALA A 515 -8.22 -11.36 28.56
N PHE A 516 -8.27 -11.98 27.38
CA PHE A 516 -7.76 -13.35 27.18
C PHE A 516 -6.26 -13.45 27.44
N PHE A 517 -5.50 -12.45 26.98
CA PHE A 517 -4.04 -12.42 27.13
C PHE A 517 -3.59 -11.88 28.49
N ASN A 518 -4.45 -11.12 29.18
CA ASN A 518 -4.19 -10.54 30.49
C ASN A 518 -4.30 -11.55 31.66
N THR A 519 -3.82 -12.78 31.44
CA THR A 519 -3.90 -13.91 32.38
C THR A 519 -2.53 -14.54 32.66
N VAL A 520 -1.50 -14.14 31.91
CA VAL A 520 -0.12 -14.62 32.07
C VAL A 520 0.53 -13.95 33.28
N ASP A 521 1.13 -14.75 34.16
CA ASP A 521 1.87 -14.30 35.34
C ASP A 521 3.26 -13.75 34.94
N GLU A 522 3.24 -12.59 34.28
CA GLU A 522 4.42 -11.84 33.87
C GLU A 522 4.46 -10.46 34.53
N SER A 523 5.67 -9.94 34.76
CA SER A 523 5.88 -8.59 35.27
C SER A 523 6.52 -7.71 34.19
N GLY A 524 6.20 -6.41 34.13
CA GLY A 524 7.08 -5.48 33.41
C GLY A 524 8.38 -5.31 34.19
N LEU A 525 9.52 -5.20 33.50
CA LEU A 525 10.87 -5.35 34.07
C LEU A 525 11.31 -6.79 34.36
N ASP A 526 10.90 -7.74 33.53
CA ASP A 526 11.24 -9.15 33.70
C ASP A 526 12.16 -9.61 32.58
N GLY A 527 13.44 -9.86 32.83
CA GLY A 527 14.42 -10.14 31.75
C GLY A 527 15.88 -10.11 32.22
N ASN A 528 16.12 -9.52 33.39
CA ASN A 528 17.40 -9.62 34.10
C ASN A 528 17.55 -11.00 34.81
N THR A 529 17.31 -12.09 34.07
CA THR A 529 17.55 -13.45 34.53
C THR A 529 18.86 -13.98 33.95
N PRO A 530 19.51 -15.01 34.54
CA PRO A 530 20.72 -15.60 33.97
C PRO A 530 20.53 -16.13 32.53
N SER A 531 19.29 -16.47 32.15
CA SER A 531 18.92 -16.91 30.81
C SER A 531 18.51 -15.77 29.87
N GLY A 532 18.37 -14.54 30.36
CA GLY A 532 17.86 -13.38 29.61
C GLY A 532 16.35 -13.38 29.36
N ASN A 533 15.65 -14.52 29.54
CA ASN A 533 14.21 -14.63 29.36
C ASN A 533 13.41 -14.13 30.57
N ALA A 534 12.25 -13.54 30.31
CA ALA A 534 11.21 -13.21 31.27
C ALA A 534 10.45 -14.46 31.79
N LYS A 535 10.03 -14.48 33.05
CA LYS A 535 9.14 -15.54 33.56
C LYS A 535 7.73 -15.44 32.95
N PRO A 536 6.95 -16.54 32.90
CA PRO A 536 7.31 -17.91 33.27
C PRO A 536 8.32 -18.55 32.31
N LEU A 537 9.08 -19.53 32.81
CA LEU A 537 10.13 -20.25 32.07
C LEU A 537 9.88 -21.75 32.13
N ILE A 538 10.22 -22.45 31.05
CA ILE A 538 10.31 -23.92 31.01
C ILE A 538 11.76 -24.33 30.73
N LYS A 539 12.20 -25.43 31.35
CA LYS A 539 13.47 -26.06 30.98
C LYS A 539 13.21 -26.96 29.79
N ALA A 540 13.70 -26.57 28.61
CA ALA A 540 13.65 -27.39 27.41
C ALA A 540 14.94 -28.23 27.30
N PRO A 541 14.89 -29.56 27.46
CA PRO A 541 16.07 -30.42 27.34
C PRO A 541 16.61 -30.42 25.91
N TYR A 542 17.91 -30.72 25.76
CA TYR A 542 18.47 -30.99 24.43
C TYR A 542 17.85 -32.25 23.81
N GLU A 543 17.72 -32.31 22.49
CA GLU A 543 17.19 -33.51 21.81
C GLU A 543 18.01 -34.77 22.14
N SER A 544 19.34 -34.62 22.22
CA SER A 544 20.24 -35.67 22.72
C SER A 544 19.93 -36.12 24.16
N HIS A 545 19.46 -35.21 25.01
CA HIS A 545 18.97 -35.51 26.35
C HIS A 545 17.59 -36.17 26.35
N ARG A 546 16.69 -35.80 25.42
CA ARG A 546 15.35 -36.40 25.27
C ARG A 546 15.43 -37.86 24.86
N VAL A 547 16.33 -38.20 23.93
CA VAL A 547 16.60 -39.59 23.52
C VAL A 547 17.08 -40.42 24.72
N ASN A 548 18.02 -39.88 25.52
CA ASN A 548 18.52 -40.55 26.72
C ASN A 548 17.45 -40.71 27.81
N LEU A 549 16.57 -39.72 28.01
CA LEU A 549 15.45 -39.78 28.96
C LEU A 549 14.38 -40.80 28.55
N ARG A 550 14.10 -40.94 27.25
CA ARG A 550 13.19 -41.98 26.73
C ARG A 550 13.78 -43.38 26.89
N GLN A 551 15.08 -43.55 26.72
CA GLN A 551 15.76 -44.83 26.94
C GLN A 551 15.82 -45.20 28.43
N SER A 552 16.08 -44.25 29.31
CA SER A 552 16.14 -44.48 30.77
C SER A 552 14.78 -44.65 31.44
N ARG A 553 13.68 -44.24 30.81
CA ARG A 553 12.31 -44.57 31.23
C ARG A 553 11.80 -45.92 30.70
N ARG A 554 12.48 -46.50 29.71
CA ARG A 554 12.16 -47.83 29.14
C ARG A 554 12.93 -48.96 29.82
N ASN A 555 14.02 -48.64 30.53
CA ASN A 555 14.75 -49.53 31.43
C ASN A 555 14.26 -49.31 32.87
#